data_AF-A0A0Q6XM54-F1
#
_entry.id   AF-A0A0Q6XM54-F1
#
_cell.length_a   1.000
_cell.length_b   1.000
_cell.length_c   1.000
_cell.angle_alpha   90.00
_cell.angle_beta   90.00
_cell.angle_gamma   90.00
#
_symmetry.space_group_name_H-M   'P 1'
#
loop_
_entity.id
_entity.type
_entity.pdbx_description
1 polymer ?
#
loop_
_entity_poly.entity_id
_entity_poly.type
_entity_poly.pdbx_seq_one_letter_code
_entity_poly.pdbx_strand_id
1 'polypeptide(L)'
;MDLKLPITIFDELLESIVKSTGTLDLASGEIRNVVYEDYDVAKLGLPAENEEYEFTSGLLTNGARDVEFRVEVDVLNGRYSVTPSELLELKGRAAKLFSTK
;
A
#
# COMPACT_ATOMS: atom_id res chain seq x y z
N MET A 1 -20.35 3.19 4.45
CA MET A 1 -19.47 2.22 5.15
C MET A 1 -18.06 2.74 5.03
N ASP A 2 -17.44 3.16 6.13
CA ASP A 2 -16.03 3.54 6.17
C ASP A 2 -15.19 2.28 6.36
N LEU A 3 -14.90 1.60 5.25
CA LEU A 3 -14.14 0.35 5.26
C LEU A 3 -12.66 0.68 5.17
N LYS A 4 -12.00 0.79 6.33
CA LYS A 4 -10.56 1.00 6.46
C LYS A 4 -9.90 -0.34 6.79
N LEU A 5 -8.90 -0.76 6.01
CA LEU A 5 -8.25 -2.05 6.16
C LEU A 5 -6.74 -1.90 6.40
N PRO A 6 -6.15 -2.68 7.32
CA PRO A 6 -4.71 -2.74 7.44
C PRO A 6 -4.12 -3.43 6.20
N ILE A 7 -3.01 -2.90 5.72
CA ILE A 7 -2.24 -3.41 4.59
C ILE A 7 -0.76 -3.42 4.91
N THR A 8 -0.02 -4.28 4.24
CA THR A 8 1.45 -4.18 4.15
C THR A 8 1.79 -3.44 2.86
N ILE A 9 2.85 -2.64 2.88
CA ILE A 9 3.33 -1.85 1.75
C ILE A 9 4.79 -2.23 1.54
N PHE A 10 5.17 -2.37 0.28
CA PHE A 10 6.53 -2.67 -0.15
C PHE A 10 6.95 -1.60 -1.15
N ASP A 11 7.87 -0.73 -0.75
CA ASP A 11 8.57 0.13 -1.68
C ASP A 11 9.75 -0.69 -2.24
N GLU A 12 9.68 -1.02 -3.53
CA GLU A 12 10.65 -1.87 -4.21
C GLU A 12 11.73 -0.98 -4.85
N LEU A 13 12.97 -1.19 -4.41
CA LEU A 13 14.18 -0.61 -4.97
C LEU A 13 14.91 -1.69 -5.77
N LEU A 14 15.83 -1.30 -6.65
CA LEU A 14 16.55 -2.20 -7.54
C LEU A 14 17.19 -3.43 -6.84
N GLU A 15 17.74 -3.24 -5.65
CA GLU A 15 18.43 -4.30 -4.89
C GLU A 15 17.81 -4.60 -3.52
N SER A 16 16.76 -3.87 -3.11
CA SER A 16 16.21 -4.01 -1.76
C SER A 16 14.74 -3.63 -1.69
N ILE A 17 14.07 -4.10 -0.62
CA ILE A 17 12.66 -3.80 -0.38
C ILE A 17 12.55 -3.09 0.96
N VAL A 18 11.92 -1.92 0.96
CA VAL A 18 11.55 -1.22 2.18
C VAL A 18 10.12 -1.60 2.53
N LYS A 19 9.95 -2.21 3.71
CA LYS A 19 8.65 -2.68 4.17
C LYS A 19 8.02 -1.70 5.17
N SER A 20 6.73 -1.46 4.99
CA SER A 20 5.92 -0.68 5.91
C SER A 20 4.52 -1.26 6.06
N THR A 21 3.80 -0.79 7.07
CA THR A 21 2.38 -1.08 7.28
C THR A 21 1.57 0.19 7.15
N GLY A 22 0.31 0.07 6.73
CA GLY A 22 -0.57 1.23 6.57
C GLY A 22 -2.03 0.85 6.68
N THR A 23 -2.89 1.87 6.63
CA THR A 23 -4.34 1.71 6.61
C THR A 23 -4.89 2.24 5.29
N LEU A 24 -5.44 1.36 4.46
CA LEU A 24 -6.12 1.71 3.22
C LEU A 24 -7.57 2.09 3.50
N ASP A 25 -7.98 3.29 3.08
CA ASP A 25 -9.38 3.68 3.02
C ASP A 25 -9.98 3.22 1.70
N LEU A 26 -10.86 2.21 1.73
CA LEU A 26 -11.45 1.70 0.50
C LEU A 26 -12.44 2.69 -0.14
N ALA A 27 -12.92 3.72 0.53
CA ALA A 27 -13.78 4.72 -0.10
C ALA A 27 -12.99 5.63 -1.04
N SER A 28 -11.81 6.09 -0.62
CA SER A 28 -10.99 7.07 -1.34
C SER A 28 -9.77 6.49 -2.08
N GLY A 29 -9.29 5.32 -1.67
CA GLY A 29 -8.01 4.77 -2.11
C GLY A 29 -6.80 5.36 -1.37
N GLU A 30 -7.00 6.27 -0.43
CA GLU A 30 -5.92 6.86 0.34
C GLU A 30 -5.34 5.88 1.36
N ILE A 31 -4.02 5.86 1.49
CA ILE A 31 -3.31 5.09 2.49
C ILE A 31 -2.77 6.03 3.56
N ARG A 32 -3.09 5.74 4.82
CA ARG A 32 -2.75 6.57 5.98
C ARG A 32 -2.00 5.76 7.03
N ASN A 33 -1.38 6.46 7.97
CA ASN A 33 -0.64 5.87 9.10
C ASN A 33 0.44 4.89 8.61
N VAL A 34 1.22 5.31 7.60
CA VAL A 34 2.34 4.50 7.11
C VAL A 34 3.42 4.45 8.18
N VAL A 35 3.78 3.24 8.59
CA VAL A 35 4.81 2.96 9.60
C VAL A 35 5.81 1.99 9.01
N TYR A 36 7.04 2.46 8.85
CA TYR A 36 8.16 1.67 8.35
C TYR A 36 8.73 0.76 9.43
N GLU A 37 9.17 -0.45 9.04
CA GLU A 37 9.73 -1.44 9.97
C GLU A 37 11.18 -1.09 10.33
N ASP A 38 12.08 -1.07 9.34
CA ASP A 38 13.53 -0.84 9.53
C ASP A 38 14.06 0.32 8.66
N TYR A 39 13.24 1.36 8.43
CA TYR A 39 13.60 2.49 7.57
C TYR A 39 13.33 3.85 8.25
N ASP A 40 14.36 4.69 8.32
CA ASP A 40 14.32 6.00 8.97
C ASP A 40 14.00 7.11 7.96
N VAL A 41 12.70 7.32 7.71
CA VAL A 41 12.21 8.35 6.79
C VAL A 41 12.70 9.75 7.15
N ALA A 42 12.86 10.04 8.44
CA ALA A 42 13.28 11.36 8.88
C ALA A 42 14.72 11.68 8.47
N LYS A 43 15.56 10.65 8.27
CA LYS A 43 16.95 10.81 7.83
C LYS A 43 17.14 10.52 6.34
N LEU A 44 16.40 9.57 5.79
CA LEU A 44 16.61 9.04 4.45
C LEU A 44 15.65 9.59 3.38
N GLY A 45 14.60 10.31 3.80
CA GLY A 45 13.51 10.70 2.89
C GLY A 45 12.51 9.56 2.71
N LEU A 46 11.60 9.68 1.74
CA LEU A 46 10.72 8.59 1.35
C LEU A 46 11.49 7.59 0.47
N PRO A 47 11.21 6.28 0.53
CA PRO A 47 11.82 5.32 -0.38
C PRO A 47 11.62 5.69 -1.86
N ALA A 48 10.46 6.26 -2.19
CA ALA A 48 10.14 6.72 -3.55
C ALA A 48 10.95 7.94 -4.03
N GLU A 49 11.72 8.60 -3.16
CA GLU A 49 12.68 9.65 -3.55
C GLU A 49 14.05 9.07 -3.93
N ASN A 50 14.29 7.78 -3.70
CA ASN A 50 15.54 7.12 -4.06
C ASN A 50 15.64 6.93 -5.59
N GLU A 51 16.83 7.12 -6.15
CA GLU A 51 17.11 6.92 -7.58
C GLU A 51 16.94 5.45 -8.02
N GLU A 52 17.09 4.50 -7.09
CA GLU A 52 16.90 3.07 -7.32
C GLU A 52 15.44 2.62 -7.18
N TYR A 53 14.51 3.54 -6.90
CA TYR A 53 13.09 3.22 -6.78
C TYR A 53 12.49 2.71 -8.09
N GLU A 54 11.83 1.55 -8.03
CA GLU A 54 11.12 0.98 -9.16
C GLU A 54 9.60 1.19 -9.06
N PHE A 55 8.99 0.74 -7.97
CA PHE A 55 7.55 0.88 -7.73
C PHE A 55 7.17 0.61 -6.28
N THR A 56 5.91 0.88 -5.94
CA THR A 56 5.34 0.50 -4.65
C THR A 56 4.18 -0.47 -4.86
N SER A 57 4.16 -1.54 -4.08
CA SER A 57 3.06 -2.49 -4.03
C SER A 57 2.45 -2.55 -2.63
N GLY A 58 1.18 -2.95 -2.57
CA GLY A 58 0.45 -3.16 -1.33
C GLY A 58 -0.10 -4.57 -1.27
N LEU A 59 -0.15 -5.13 -0.08
CA LEU A 59 -0.69 -6.45 0.20
C LEU A 59 -1.80 -6.37 1.25
N LEU A 60 -2.97 -6.87 0.88
CA LEU A 60 -4.10 -7.08 1.77
C LEU A 60 -4.25 -8.57 2.06
N THR A 61 -4.05 -8.95 3.32
CA THR A 61 -4.20 -10.32 3.80
C THR A 61 -5.52 -10.50 4.55
N ASN A 62 -6.27 -11.54 4.22
CA ASN A 62 -7.44 -11.98 4.97
C ASN A 62 -7.41 -13.51 5.16
N GLY A 63 -6.95 -13.95 6.33
CA GLY A 63 -6.77 -15.37 6.63
C GLY A 63 -5.66 -15.97 5.76
N ALA A 64 -6.00 -16.95 4.92
CA ALA A 64 -5.06 -17.62 4.02
C ALA A 64 -5.08 -17.04 2.58
N ARG A 65 -5.69 -15.86 2.39
CA ARG A 65 -5.82 -15.24 1.07
C ARG A 65 -5.15 -13.88 1.07
N ASP A 66 -4.31 -13.70 0.07
CA ASP A 66 -3.51 -12.51 -0.17
C ASP A 66 -3.95 -11.85 -1.47
N VAL A 67 -4.07 -10.53 -1.45
CA VAL A 67 -4.34 -9.72 -2.64
C VAL A 67 -3.30 -8.61 -2.70
N GLU A 68 -2.44 -8.72 -3.70
CA GLU A 68 -1.52 -7.67 -4.10
C GLU A 68 -2.19 -6.66 -5.03
N PHE A 69 -1.78 -5.41 -4.90
CA PHE A 69 -2.26 -4.28 -5.69
C PHE A 69 -1.16 -3.22 -5.82
N ARG A 70 -1.23 -2.41 -6.89
CA ARG A 70 -0.29 -1.32 -7.10
C ARG A 70 -0.61 -0.11 -6.21
N VAL A 71 0.44 0.52 -5.69
CA VAL A 71 0.36 1.76 -4.91
C VAL A 71 1.11 2.86 -5.64
N GLU A 72 0.51 4.04 -5.69
CA GLU A 72 1.10 5.27 -6.21
C GLU A 72 1.57 6.14 -5.05
N VAL A 73 2.76 6.72 -5.20
CA VAL A 73 3.40 7.57 -4.21
C VAL A 73 3.52 8.97 -4.76
N ASP A 74 2.85 9.92 -4.11
CA ASP A 74 3.06 11.34 -4.32
C ASP A 74 4.21 11.79 -3.41
N VAL A 75 5.42 11.78 -3.95
CA VAL A 75 6.64 12.17 -3.24
C VAL A 75 6.60 13.61 -2.72
N LEU A 76 5.93 14.51 -3.44
CA LEU A 76 5.87 15.94 -3.07
C LEU A 76 5.08 16.17 -1.79
N ASN A 77 4.05 15.35 -1.55
CA ASN A 77 3.20 15.44 -0.37
C ASN A 77 3.40 14.29 0.62
N GLY A 78 4.27 13.32 0.31
CA GLY A 78 4.48 12.09 1.07
C GLY A 78 3.22 11.24 1.24
N ARG A 79 2.40 11.15 0.20
CA ARG A 79 1.10 10.46 0.26
C ARG A 79 1.14 9.18 -0.57
N TYR A 80 0.61 8.12 0.03
CA TYR A 80 0.42 6.84 -0.59
C TYR A 80 -1.06 6.67 -0.98
N SER A 81 -1.32 6.14 -2.17
CA SER A 81 -2.69 5.94 -2.63
C SER A 81 -2.81 4.81 -3.64
N VAL A 82 -4.03 4.31 -3.80
CA VAL A 82 -4.38 3.34 -4.83
C VAL A 82 -5.18 4.08 -5.90
N THR A 83 -4.87 3.85 -7.17
CA THR A 83 -5.61 4.48 -8.28
C THR A 83 -7.09 4.05 -8.26
N PRO A 84 -8.02 4.86 -8.79
CA PRO A 84 -9.43 4.49 -8.82
C PRO A 84 -9.72 3.16 -9.54
N SER A 85 -8.98 2.84 -10.60
CA SER A 85 -9.09 1.57 -11.33
C SER A 85 -8.63 0.39 -10.47
N GLU A 86 -7.45 0.49 -9.87
CA GLU A 86 -6.92 -0.56 -9.01
C GLU A 86 -7.80 -0.75 -7.76
N LEU A 87 -8.34 0.34 -7.21
CA LEU A 87 -9.26 0.31 -6.08
C LEU A 87 -10.57 -0.42 -6.42
N LEU A 88 -11.10 -0.23 -7.63
CA LEU A 88 -12.29 -0.94 -8.09
C LEU A 88 -12.03 -2.44 -8.22
N GLU A 89 -10.87 -2.82 -8.77
CA GLU A 89 -10.45 -4.22 -8.86
C GLU A 89 -10.26 -4.83 -7.47
N LEU A 90 -9.55 -4.13 -6.58
CA LEU A 90 -9.33 -4.56 -5.21
C LEU A 90 -10.64 -4.78 -4.46
N LYS A 91 -11.64 -3.89 -4.61
CA LYS A 91 -12.99 -4.09 -4.05
C LYS A 91 -13.67 -5.33 -4.59
N GLY A 92 -13.56 -5.59 -5.89
CA GLY A 92 -14.11 -6.80 -6.52
C GLY A 92 -13.46 -8.08 -6.00
N ARG A 93 -12.13 -8.09 -5.85
CA ARG A 93 -11.36 -9.20 -5.28
C ARG A 93 -11.66 -9.37 -3.79
N ALA A 94 -11.65 -8.28 -3.02
CA ALA A 94 -11.95 -8.25 -1.59
C ALA A 94 -13.37 -8.68 -1.27
N ALA A 95 -14.37 -8.28 -2.06
CA ALA A 95 -15.75 -8.77 -1.91
C ALA A 95 -15.81 -10.30 -1.99
N LYS A 96 -15.02 -10.95 -2.86
CA LYS A 96 -14.89 -12.41 -2.90
C LYS A 96 -14.17 -12.98 -1.67
N LEU A 97 -13.20 -12.25 -1.11
CA LEU A 97 -12.55 -12.61 0.15
C LEU A 97 -13.55 -12.62 1.32
N PHE A 98 -14.39 -11.59 1.44
CA PHE A 98 -15.31 -11.41 2.56
C PHE A 98 -16.68 -12.09 2.39
N SER A 99 -17.07 -12.46 1.17
CA SER A 99 -18.34 -13.14 0.87
C SER A 99 -18.29 -14.66 1.04
N THR A 100 -17.10 -15.25 1.17
CA THR A 100 -16.98 -16.69 1.46
C THR A 100 -17.23 -16.92 2.95
N LYS A 101 -18.50 -17.11 3.33
CA LYS A 101 -18.93 -17.57 4.64
C LYS A 101 -19.52 -18.97 4.54
#